data_AF-A0AB38FRS1-F1
#
_entry.id   AF-A0AB38FRS1-F1
#
_cell.length_a   1.000
_cell.length_b   1.000
_cell.length_c   1.000
_cell.angle_alpha   90.00
_cell.angle_beta   90.00
_cell.angle_gamma   90.00
#
_symmetry.space_group_name_H-M   'P 1'
#
loop_
_entity.id
_entity.type
_entity.pdbx_description
1 polymer ?
#
loop_
_entity_poly.entity_id
_entity_poly.type
_entity_poly.pdbx_seq_one_letter_code
_entity_poly.pdbx_strand_id
1 'polypeptide(L)'
;MSDTPFWQSKTLDEMTDAEWESLCDGCGQCCLHKLMDDDTDEIYFTNVACKQLNIKTCQCRNYERRFEYEPDCIKLTRDNLPTFEWLPHTCAYRLLAEGQPLPTWHPLLTGSKAAMHGERISVRHIAVKEADVVDWQDHILNKPDWAR
;
A
#
# COMPACT_ATOMS: atom_id res chain seq x y z
N MET A 1 16.16 1.75 29.69
CA MET A 1 15.63 0.49 29.15
C MET A 1 14.83 0.88 27.93
N SER A 2 15.27 0.51 26.73
CA SER A 2 14.44 0.71 25.54
C SER A 2 13.38 -0.38 25.62
N ASP A 3 12.12 -0.01 25.88
CA ASP A 3 11.03 -0.94 25.67
C ASP A 3 11.06 -1.40 24.20
N THR A 4 10.99 -2.71 23.99
CA THR A 4 10.90 -3.29 22.65
C THR A 4 9.60 -2.79 22.00
N PRO A 5 9.65 -2.17 20.81
CA PRO A 5 8.44 -1.70 20.13
C PRO A 5 7.41 -2.80 19.93
N PHE A 6 6.12 -2.45 19.94
CA PHE A 6 5.03 -3.44 19.84
C PHE A 6 5.11 -4.31 18.57
N TRP A 7 5.56 -3.73 17.44
CA TRP A 7 5.72 -4.46 16.17
C TRP A 7 6.90 -5.44 16.16
N GLN A 8 7.72 -5.47 17.22
CA GLN A 8 8.78 -6.44 17.43
C GLN A 8 8.44 -7.44 18.55
N SER A 9 7.56 -7.07 19.49
CA SER A 9 7.21 -7.88 20.65
C SER A 9 5.89 -8.63 20.52
N LYS A 10 4.99 -8.19 19.64
CA LYS A 10 3.69 -8.81 19.37
C LYS A 10 3.65 -9.43 17.97
N THR A 11 2.97 -10.56 17.87
CA THR A 11 2.46 -11.10 16.61
C THR A 11 1.32 -10.22 16.08
N LEU A 12 0.98 -10.34 14.78
CA LEU A 12 -0.11 -9.57 14.17
C LEU A 12 -1.46 -9.81 14.87
N ASP A 13 -1.72 -11.03 15.34
CA ASP A 13 -2.97 -11.40 16.02
C ASP A 13 -3.08 -10.83 17.44
N GLU A 14 -1.96 -10.50 18.07
CA GLU A 14 -1.92 -9.88 19.41
C GLU A 14 -2.06 -8.35 19.35
N MET A 15 -1.97 -7.75 18.17
CA MET A 15 -2.10 -6.30 17.99
C MET A 15 -3.55 -5.88 18.14
N THR A 16 -3.78 -4.75 18.81
CA THR A 16 -5.06 -4.04 18.75
C THR A 16 -5.30 -3.48 17.34
N ASP A 17 -6.53 -3.09 17.03
CA ASP A 17 -6.83 -2.45 15.73
C ASP A 17 -6.06 -1.13 15.54
N ALA A 18 -5.81 -0.37 16.61
CA ALA A 18 -5.02 0.84 16.53
C ALA A 18 -3.54 0.55 16.21
N GLU A 19 -2.96 -0.49 16.84
CA GLU A 19 -1.60 -0.94 16.54
C GLU A 19 -1.49 -1.45 15.10
N TRP A 20 -2.46 -2.27 14.66
CA TRP A 20 -2.54 -2.74 13.29
C TRP A 20 -2.59 -1.60 12.27
N GLU A 21 -3.53 -0.67 12.41
CA GLU A 21 -3.66 0.47 11.49
C GLU A 21 -2.40 1.34 11.48
N SER A 22 -1.67 1.41 12.61
CA SER A 22 -0.41 2.17 12.70
C SER A 22 0.77 1.52 11.97
N LEU A 23 0.67 0.23 11.60
CA LEU A 23 1.66 -0.43 10.75
C LEU A 23 1.70 0.17 9.34
N CYS A 24 0.60 0.72 8.84
CA CYS A 24 0.55 1.28 7.51
C CYS A 24 1.55 2.43 7.33
N ASP A 25 2.51 2.24 6.43
CA ASP A 25 3.53 3.21 6.05
C ASP A 25 2.90 4.48 5.42
N GLY A 26 1.68 4.34 4.88
CA GLY A 26 0.99 5.39 4.13
C GLY A 26 1.67 5.67 2.78
N CYS A 27 2.21 4.63 2.12
CA CYS A 27 2.86 4.72 0.82
C CYS A 27 1.89 4.98 -0.33
N GLY A 28 0.61 4.64 -0.17
CA GLY A 28 -0.46 4.83 -1.15
C GLY A 28 -0.54 3.78 -2.26
N GLN A 29 0.29 2.72 -2.23
CA GLN A 29 0.33 1.69 -3.28
C GLN A 29 -0.96 0.84 -3.33
N CYS A 30 -1.61 0.60 -2.19
CA CYS A 30 -2.91 -0.06 -2.15
C CYS A 30 -4.03 0.79 -2.79
N CYS A 31 -3.86 2.12 -2.83
CA CYS A 31 -4.83 3.06 -3.42
C CYS A 31 -4.67 3.25 -4.95
N LEU A 32 -3.70 2.60 -5.58
CA LEU A 32 -3.60 2.57 -7.04
C LEU A 32 -4.55 1.52 -7.60
N HIS A 33 -5.11 1.75 -8.78
CA HIS A 33 -5.90 0.75 -9.46
C HIS A 33 -5.02 -0.40 -9.96
N LYS A 34 -5.59 -1.59 -9.95
CA LYS A 34 -5.00 -2.79 -10.53
C LYS A 34 -5.89 -3.26 -11.67
N LEU A 35 -5.28 -3.72 -12.75
CA LEU A 35 -5.99 -4.41 -13.82
C LEU A 35 -5.78 -5.90 -13.63
N MET A 36 -6.80 -6.69 -13.91
CA MET A 36 -6.72 -8.15 -13.90
C MET A 36 -6.88 -8.62 -15.35
N ASP A 37 -6.05 -9.58 -15.74
CA ASP A 37 -6.23 -10.28 -17.01
C ASP A 37 -7.40 -11.25 -16.90
N ASP A 38 -8.35 -11.16 -17.83
CA ASP A 38 -9.57 -11.98 -17.82
C ASP A 38 -9.31 -13.47 -18.12
N ASP A 39 -8.16 -13.80 -18.74
CA ASP A 39 -7.81 -15.18 -19.13
C ASP A 39 -6.87 -15.85 -18.12
N THR A 40 -5.98 -15.08 -17.47
CA THR A 40 -4.92 -15.62 -16.60
C THR A 40 -5.05 -15.28 -15.13
N ASP A 41 -5.99 -14.42 -14.75
CA ASP A 41 -6.11 -13.79 -13.43
C ASP A 41 -4.84 -13.01 -13.00
N GLU A 42 -3.93 -12.70 -13.94
CA GLU A 42 -2.71 -11.95 -13.65
C GLU A 42 -3.02 -10.50 -13.28
N ILE A 43 -2.40 -10.01 -12.22
CA ILE A 43 -2.61 -8.66 -11.70
C ILE A 43 -1.53 -7.71 -12.23
N TYR A 44 -1.97 -6.71 -12.99
CA TYR A 44 -1.16 -5.61 -13.45
C TYR A 44 -1.31 -4.38 -12.54
N PHE A 45 -0.19 -3.86 -12.07
CA PHE A 45 -0.12 -2.66 -11.25
C PHE A 45 -0.10 -1.44 -12.14
N THR A 46 -1.00 -0.49 -11.89
CA THR A 46 -0.98 0.81 -12.58
C THR A 46 -0.44 1.90 -11.66
N ASN A 47 -0.06 3.05 -12.23
CA ASN A 47 0.13 4.29 -11.46
C ASN A 47 -1.15 5.14 -11.34
N VAL A 48 -2.32 4.59 -11.68
CA VAL A 48 -3.58 5.34 -11.61
C VAL A 48 -4.11 5.31 -10.19
N ALA A 49 -4.24 6.48 -9.56
CA ALA A 49 -4.74 6.59 -8.19
C ALA A 49 -6.27 6.66 -8.14
N CYS A 50 -6.86 5.99 -7.14
CA CYS A 50 -8.28 6.15 -6.83
C CYS A 50 -8.62 7.60 -6.48
N LYS A 51 -9.88 7.96 -6.67
CA LYS A 51 -10.37 9.34 -6.49
C LYS A 51 -10.09 9.94 -5.12
N GLN A 52 -10.09 9.12 -4.07
CA GLN A 52 -9.89 9.60 -2.69
C GLN A 52 -8.41 9.82 -2.34
N LEU A 53 -7.46 9.35 -3.15
CA LEU A 53 -6.05 9.50 -2.82
C LEU A 53 -5.60 10.96 -3.00
N ASN A 54 -5.03 11.55 -1.95
CA ASN A 54 -4.22 12.74 -2.10
C ASN A 54 -2.80 12.33 -2.49
N ILE A 55 -2.45 12.43 -3.77
CA ILE A 55 -1.15 12.03 -4.32
C ILE A 55 0.03 12.72 -3.61
N LYS A 56 -0.13 13.98 -3.16
CA LYS A 56 0.96 14.70 -2.49
C LYS A 56 1.29 14.13 -1.11
N THR A 57 0.29 13.70 -0.37
CA THR A 57 0.46 13.17 1.01
C THR A 57 0.41 11.64 1.08
N CYS A 58 0.04 10.99 -0.03
CA CYS A 58 -0.23 9.55 -0.14
C CYS A 58 -1.27 9.03 0.88
N GLN A 59 -2.23 9.88 1.26
CA GLN A 59 -3.30 9.54 2.19
C GLN A 59 -4.66 9.62 1.51
N CYS A 60 -5.55 8.71 1.90
CA CYS A 60 -6.96 8.79 1.56
C CYS A 60 -7.58 10.00 2.26
N ARG A 61 -8.32 10.82 1.51
CA ARG A 61 -9.03 12.00 2.03
C ARG A 61 -10.16 11.65 2.97
N ASN A 62 -10.74 10.46 2.81
CA ASN A 62 -11.92 9.99 3.53
C ASN A 62 -11.69 8.58 4.09
N TYR A 63 -10.55 8.31 4.73
CA TYR A 63 -10.15 6.94 5.10
C TYR A 63 -11.21 6.20 5.94
N GLU A 64 -11.83 6.84 6.93
CA GLU A 64 -12.85 6.23 7.78
C GLU A 64 -14.11 5.83 7.01
N ARG A 65 -14.48 6.64 6.00
CA ARG A 65 -15.68 6.44 5.16
C ARG A 65 -15.34 5.91 3.77
N ARG A 66 -14.13 5.37 3.59
CA ARG A 66 -13.57 5.08 2.25
C ARG A 66 -14.44 4.12 1.44
N PHE A 67 -15.08 3.16 2.10
CA PHE A 67 -15.96 2.18 1.47
C PHE A 67 -17.30 2.78 0.99
N GLU A 68 -17.69 3.94 1.51
CA GLU A 68 -18.86 4.67 0.99
C GLU A 68 -18.55 5.39 -0.33
N TYR A 69 -17.29 5.79 -0.52
CA TYR A 69 -16.84 6.55 -1.69
C TYR A 69 -16.22 5.67 -2.77
N GLU A 70 -15.51 4.62 -2.36
CA GLU A 70 -14.77 3.69 -3.23
C GLU A 70 -15.20 2.26 -2.88
N PRO A 71 -16.21 1.71 -3.57
CA PRO A 71 -16.70 0.35 -3.32
C PRO A 71 -15.62 -0.72 -3.48
N ASP A 72 -14.65 -0.48 -4.37
CA ASP A 72 -13.53 -1.38 -4.66
C ASP A 72 -12.36 -1.18 -3.68
N CYS A 73 -12.50 -0.31 -2.68
CA CYS A 73 -11.45 -0.12 -1.68
C CYS A 73 -11.32 -1.40 -0.83
N ILE A 74 -10.07 -1.84 -0.65
CA ILE A 74 -9.79 -3.04 0.12
C ILE A 74 -9.77 -2.77 1.63
N LYS A 75 -10.37 -3.68 2.39
CA LYS A 75 -10.13 -3.80 3.83
C LYS A 75 -9.12 -4.90 4.08
N LEU A 76 -7.88 -4.51 4.38
CA LEU A 76 -6.84 -5.46 4.78
C LEU A 76 -7.04 -5.84 6.25
N THR A 77 -7.16 -7.13 6.51
CA THR A 77 -7.30 -7.73 7.84
C THR A 77 -6.24 -8.80 8.03
N ARG A 78 -6.06 -9.26 9.26
CA ARG A 78 -5.13 -10.35 9.59
C ARG A 78 -5.50 -11.63 8.84
N ASP A 79 -6.79 -11.94 8.80
CA ASP A 79 -7.32 -13.16 8.17
C ASP A 79 -7.12 -13.19 6.65
N ASN A 80 -7.29 -12.04 5.98
CA ASN A 80 -7.21 -11.99 4.51
C ASN A 80 -5.84 -11.57 4.00
N LEU A 81 -4.93 -11.09 4.84
CA LEU A 81 -3.57 -10.70 4.44
C LEU A 81 -2.86 -11.77 3.56
N PRO A 82 -2.92 -13.08 3.87
CA PRO A 82 -2.27 -14.10 3.05
C PRO A 82 -2.82 -14.22 1.63
N THR A 83 -4.04 -13.73 1.37
CA THR A 83 -4.66 -13.80 0.04
C THR A 83 -4.21 -12.67 -0.88
N PHE A 84 -3.47 -11.69 -0.37
CA PHE A 84 -3.01 -10.53 -1.14
C PHE A 84 -1.58 -10.71 -1.64
N GLU A 85 -1.38 -11.60 -2.61
CA GLU A 85 -0.07 -11.85 -3.22
C GLU A 85 0.53 -10.62 -3.90
N TRP A 86 -0.32 -9.71 -4.35
CA TRP A 86 0.08 -8.46 -5.00
C TRP A 86 0.57 -7.37 -4.03
N LEU A 87 0.46 -7.56 -2.70
CA LEU A 87 0.98 -6.57 -1.78
C LEU A 87 2.48 -6.35 -2.01
N PRO A 88 2.94 -5.09 -1.99
CA PRO A 88 4.35 -4.79 -2.18
C PRO A 88 5.21 -5.60 -1.21
N HIS A 89 6.36 -6.11 -1.68
CA HIS A 89 7.29 -6.85 -0.83
C HIS A 89 7.79 -6.03 0.38
N THR A 90 7.67 -4.70 0.30
CA THR A 90 8.03 -3.77 1.39
C THR A 90 6.85 -3.38 2.28
N CYS A 91 5.65 -3.86 2.02
CA CYS A 91 4.46 -3.56 2.82
C CYS A 91 4.66 -4.04 4.27
N ALA A 92 4.51 -3.15 5.26
CA ALA A 92 4.72 -3.49 6.66
C ALA A 92 3.90 -4.70 7.14
N TYR A 93 2.63 -4.80 6.73
CA TYR A 93 1.77 -5.94 7.07
C TYR A 93 2.37 -7.26 6.58
N ARG A 94 2.83 -7.29 5.34
CA ARG A 94 3.44 -8.47 4.71
C ARG A 94 4.76 -8.83 5.40
N LEU A 95 5.65 -7.85 5.56
CA LEU A 95 6.96 -8.06 6.19
C LEU A 95 6.81 -8.65 7.59
N LEU A 96 5.94 -8.07 8.42
CA LEU A 96 5.74 -8.55 9.78
C LEU A 96 5.07 -9.91 9.84
N ALA A 97 4.16 -10.24 8.91
CA ALA A 97 3.61 -11.59 8.78
C ALA A 97 4.69 -12.62 8.42
N GLU A 98 5.67 -12.22 7.62
CA GLU A 98 6.82 -13.04 7.22
C GLU A 98 7.97 -13.02 8.26
N GLY A 99 7.79 -12.37 9.41
CA GLY A 99 8.81 -12.22 10.45
C GLY A 99 10.01 -11.34 10.05
N GLN A 100 9.86 -10.54 9.00
CA GLN A 100 10.87 -9.61 8.50
C GLN A 100 10.83 -8.27 9.25
N PRO A 101 11.96 -7.57 9.39
CA PRO A 101 11.99 -6.25 10.00
C PRO A 101 11.35 -5.19 9.10
N LEU A 102 10.86 -4.11 9.72
CA LEU A 102 10.42 -2.93 8.97
C LEU A 102 11.61 -2.25 8.27
N PRO A 103 11.43 -1.71 7.05
CA PRO A 103 12.50 -1.01 6.33
C PRO A 103 12.94 0.26 7.09
N THR A 104 14.21 0.65 6.97
CA THR A 104 14.79 1.78 7.72
C THR A 104 14.09 3.12 7.51
N TRP A 105 13.40 3.30 6.39
CA TRP A 105 12.62 4.50 6.06
C TRP A 105 11.20 4.50 6.64
N HIS A 106 10.76 3.41 7.27
CA HIS A 106 9.39 3.24 7.74
C HIS A 106 8.98 4.31 8.79
N PRO A 107 7.76 4.87 8.75
CA PRO A 107 7.34 5.91 9.69
C PRO A 107 7.40 5.54 11.17
N LEU A 108 7.15 4.28 11.53
CA LEU A 108 7.31 3.80 12.92
C LEU A 108 8.77 3.87 13.42
N LEU A 109 9.76 3.86 12.52
CA LEU A 109 11.18 3.97 12.86
C LEU A 109 11.68 5.43 12.78
N THR A 110 11.20 6.18 11.79
CA THR A 110 11.71 7.53 11.49
C THR A 110 10.86 8.65 12.10
N GLY A 111 9.67 8.33 12.62
CA GLY A 111 8.71 9.28 13.17
C GLY A 111 7.95 10.12 12.13
N SER A 112 8.22 9.94 10.83
CA SER A 112 7.53 10.68 9.76
C SER A 112 7.58 9.95 8.41
N LYS A 113 6.82 10.44 7.43
CA LYS A 113 6.83 9.89 6.05
C LYS A 113 7.97 10.45 5.18
N ALA A 114 8.80 11.35 5.71
CA ALA A 114 9.79 12.08 4.92
C ALA A 114 10.83 11.16 4.27
N ALA A 115 11.36 10.18 5.02
CA ALA A 115 12.32 9.21 4.49
C ALA A 115 11.72 8.36 3.37
N MET A 116 10.54 7.77 3.60
CA MET A 116 9.79 7.00 2.59
C MET A 116 9.56 7.79 1.29
N HIS A 117 9.18 9.07 1.40
CA HIS A 117 9.01 9.94 0.23
C HIS A 117 10.34 10.24 -0.46
N GLY A 118 11.39 10.51 0.31
CA GLY A 118 12.74 10.79 -0.21
C GLY A 118 13.33 9.62 -0.99
N GLU A 119 13.08 8.39 -0.54
CA GLU A 119 13.48 7.15 -1.20
C GLU A 119 12.54 6.73 -2.34
N ARG A 120 11.50 7.52 -2.63
CA ARG A 120 10.52 7.29 -3.71
C ARG A 120 9.74 5.98 -3.57
N ILE A 121 9.60 5.46 -2.35
CA ILE A 121 8.81 4.26 -2.07
C ILE A 121 7.31 4.55 -2.20
N SER A 122 6.88 5.73 -1.77
CA SER A 122 5.49 6.15 -1.90
C SER A 122 5.12 6.47 -3.35
N VAL A 123 3.83 6.38 -3.66
CA VAL A 123 3.31 6.65 -5.01
C VAL A 123 3.37 8.13 -5.43
N ARG A 124 3.78 9.03 -4.52
CA ARG A 124 3.80 10.50 -4.69
C ARG A 124 4.37 10.99 -6.02
N HIS A 125 5.40 10.30 -6.53
CA HIS A 125 6.15 10.72 -7.71
C HIS A 125 5.73 10.01 -9.01
N ILE A 126 4.91 8.97 -8.91
CA ILE A 126 4.49 8.16 -10.05
C ILE A 126 3.00 8.26 -10.32
N ALA A 127 2.18 8.53 -9.29
CA ALA A 127 0.74 8.44 -9.39
C ALA A 127 0.13 9.56 -10.23
N VAL A 128 -0.86 9.20 -11.04
CA VAL A 128 -1.73 10.10 -11.78
C VAL A 128 -3.17 9.95 -11.30
N LYS A 129 -4.04 10.93 -11.54
CA LYS A 129 -5.46 10.81 -11.18
C LYS A 129 -6.18 10.00 -12.25
N GLU A 130 -7.09 9.12 -11.85
CA GLU A 130 -7.97 8.38 -12.77
C GLU A 130 -8.73 9.28 -13.77
N ALA A 131 -9.12 10.49 -13.38
CA ALA A 131 -9.82 11.42 -14.25
C ALA A 131 -8.97 11.98 -15.40
N ASP A 132 -7.64 11.87 -15.29
CA ASP A 132 -6.69 12.35 -16.30
C ASP A 132 -6.21 11.20 -17.22
N VAL A 133 -6.70 9.97 -17.02
CA VAL A 133 -6.28 8.76 -17.76
C VAL A 133 -7.28 8.44 -18.87
N VAL A 134 -6.77 8.26 -20.09
CA VAL A 134 -7.57 7.86 -21.26
C VAL A 134 -7.49 6.35 -21.48
N ASP A 135 -6.28 5.82 -21.61
CA ASP A 135 -6.03 4.37 -21.75
C ASP A 135 -5.30 3.86 -20.50
N TRP A 136 -5.93 2.97 -19.75
CA TRP A 136 -5.37 2.45 -18.51
C TRP A 136 -4.18 1.50 -18.74
N GLN A 137 -4.07 0.90 -19.93
CA GLN A 137 -2.96 -0.01 -20.25
C GLN A 137 -1.62 0.74 -20.40
N ASP A 138 -1.66 2.02 -20.77
CA ASP A 138 -0.48 2.89 -20.84
C ASP A 138 0.11 3.18 -19.45
N HIS A 139 -0.67 2.94 -18.40
CA HIS A 139 -0.31 3.23 -17.02
C HIS A 139 0.19 2.00 -16.24
N ILE A 140 0.28 0.82 -16.88
CA ILE A 140 0.82 -0.40 -16.28
C ILE A 140 2.33 -0.23 -16.01
N LEU A 141 2.74 -0.49 -14.77
CA LEU A 141 4.11 -0.34 -14.27
C LEU A 141 4.94 -1.63 -14.37
N ASN A 142 4.29 -2.78 -14.22
CA ASN A 142 4.92 -4.10 -14.28
C ASN A 142 4.77 -4.76 -15.66
N LYS A 143 4.80 -3.96 -16.74
CA LYS A 143 4.75 -4.53 -18.10
C LYS A 143 5.85 -5.58 -18.25
N PRO A 144 5.53 -6.79 -18.73
CA PRO A 144 6.55 -7.77 -19.06
C PRO A 144 7.48 -7.22 -20.15
N ASP A 145 8.72 -7.69 -20.19
CA ASP A 145 9.77 -7.07 -21.01
C ASP A 145 9.45 -7.03 -22.51
N TRP A 146 8.60 -7.94 -23.01
CA TRP A 146 8.15 -7.96 -24.40
C TRP A 146 7.12 -6.87 -24.74
N ALA A 147 6.48 -6.27 -23.74
CA ALA A 147 5.45 -5.24 -23.86
C ALA A 147 5.95 -3.81 -23.55
N ARG A 148 7.26 -3.66 -23.29
CA ARG A 148 7.91 -2.38 -23.00
C ARG A 148 8.45 -1.69 -24.24
#